data_AF-A0A9N9DX23-F1
#
_entry.id   AF-A0A9N9DX23-F1
#
_cell.length_a   1.000
_cell.length_b   1.000
_cell.length_c   1.000
_cell.angle_alpha   90.00
_cell.angle_beta   90.00
_cell.angle_gamma   90.00
#
_symmetry.space_group_name_H-M   'P 1'
#
loop_
_entity.id
_entity.type
_entity.pdbx_description
1 polymer ?
#
loop_
_entity_poly.entity_id
_entity_poly.type
_entity_poly.pdbx_seq_one_letter_code
_entity_poly.pdbx_strand_id
1 'polypeptide(L)'
;IHTRYCIWGDWSDLGKDDHYFLNCSFRIDQKKVIIAKQSLPEIQVSIANKTRLYQPEASLRQYATEHGLDPENFSVITGAEKKRWAMGCFPADLERDIRCYQGGIKRNEDTRKYHKFLTDRDRLVGEELLRCSIVKSGLSTTWLDELMKEWEKTYNQFVQIFN
;
A
#
# COMPACT_ATOMS: atom_id res chain seq x y z
N ILE A 1 29.75 -22.33 -11.09
CA ILE A 1 29.15 -21.03 -11.48
C ILE A 1 27.63 -21.20 -11.45
N HIS A 2 26.99 -20.91 -10.32
CA HIS A 2 25.53 -21.03 -10.13
C HIS A 2 25.05 -19.81 -9.35
N THR A 3 24.27 -18.93 -9.98
CA THR A 3 23.60 -17.81 -9.31
C THR A 3 22.10 -17.91 -9.59
N ARG A 4 21.43 -18.76 -8.82
CA ARG A 4 19.97 -18.78 -8.68
C ARG A 4 19.57 -17.68 -7.70
N TYR A 5 19.17 -16.52 -8.21
CA TYR A 5 18.44 -15.50 -7.43
C TYR A 5 16.94 -15.68 -7.68
N CYS A 6 16.33 -16.63 -6.97
CA CYS A 6 14.90 -16.75 -6.71
C CYS A 6 14.76 -17.80 -5.60
N ILE A 7 14.77 -17.38 -4.34
CA ILE A 7 14.31 -18.23 -3.23
C ILE A 7 13.07 -17.56 -2.66
N TRP A 8 11.93 -18.02 -3.17
CA TRP A 8 10.68 -18.02 -2.41
C TRP A 8 10.90 -18.91 -1.20
N GLY A 9 10.71 -18.37 0.01
CA GLY A 9 10.52 -19.17 1.21
C GLY A 9 9.04 -19.50 1.35
N ASP A 10 8.76 -20.79 1.53
CA ASP A 10 7.44 -21.33 1.81
C ASP A 10 6.90 -20.71 3.11
N TRP A 11 5.67 -20.20 3.10
CA TRP A 11 5.07 -19.43 4.21
C TRP A 11 4.50 -20.33 5.32
N SER A 12 4.87 -21.61 5.33
CA SER A 12 4.20 -22.67 6.09
C SER A 12 4.71 -22.86 7.52
N ASP A 13 5.89 -22.34 7.88
CA ASP A 13 6.55 -22.61 9.18
C ASP A 13 6.57 -21.39 10.11
N LEU A 14 5.44 -20.68 10.22
CA LEU A 14 5.32 -19.44 10.99
C LEU A 14 5.10 -19.70 12.49
N GLY A 15 6.20 -19.72 13.26
CA GLY A 15 6.19 -19.64 14.73
C GLY A 15 5.74 -18.25 15.23
N LYS A 16 5.08 -18.22 16.40
CA LYS A 16 4.30 -17.08 16.91
C LYS A 16 5.11 -15.86 17.38
N ASP A 17 6.44 -15.90 17.36
CA ASP A 17 7.28 -14.91 18.05
C ASP A 17 8.36 -14.25 17.19
N ASP A 18 8.33 -14.42 15.86
CA ASP A 18 9.37 -13.84 15.00
C ASP A 18 9.06 -12.39 14.63
N HIS A 19 9.82 -11.47 15.23
CA HIS A 19 9.83 -10.05 14.89
C HIS A 19 10.42 -9.84 13.48
N TYR A 20 9.58 -9.62 12.48
CA TYR A 20 10.02 -9.29 11.13
C TYR A 20 10.68 -7.91 11.07
N PHE A 21 11.99 -7.89 10.84
CA PHE A 21 12.65 -6.78 10.16
C PHE A 21 12.33 -6.90 8.67
N LEU A 22 11.46 -6.02 8.17
CA LEU A 22 11.22 -5.84 6.75
C LEU A 22 12.57 -5.44 6.11
N ASN A 23 13.12 -6.26 5.23
CA ASN A 23 14.29 -5.85 4.44
C ASN A 23 13.83 -4.92 3.30
N CYS A 24 13.42 -3.69 3.67
CA CYS A 24 13.07 -2.63 2.73
C CYS A 24 14.35 -2.05 2.12
N SER A 25 14.37 -1.91 0.79
CA SER A 25 15.44 -1.15 0.11
C SER A 25 15.34 0.36 0.36
N PHE A 26 14.19 0.85 0.81
CA PHE A 26 14.05 2.18 1.39
C PHE A 26 14.38 2.11 2.89
N ARG A 27 15.57 2.58 3.27
CA ARG A 27 15.95 2.79 4.68
C ARG A 27 15.13 3.93 5.28
N ILE A 28 13.85 3.69 5.56
CA ILE A 28 13.12 4.44 6.58
C ILE A 28 13.14 3.59 7.84
N ASP A 29 13.41 4.21 8.98
CA ASP A 29 13.29 3.59 10.29
C ASP A 29 11.89 2.97 10.42
N GLN A 30 11.76 1.68 10.14
CA GLN A 30 10.54 0.91 10.41
C GLN A 30 10.13 1.07 11.86
N LYS A 31 11.12 1.29 12.75
CA LYS A 31 10.91 1.69 14.13
C LYS A 31 10.01 2.92 14.27
N LYS A 32 10.15 3.98 13.45
CA LYS A 32 9.32 5.19 13.57
C LYS A 32 7.87 4.97 13.12
N VAL A 33 7.66 4.17 12.08
CA VAL A 33 6.31 3.81 11.59
C VAL A 33 5.62 2.83 12.55
N ILE A 34 6.37 1.87 13.11
CA ILE A 34 5.89 0.91 14.10
C ILE A 34 5.59 1.59 15.44
N ILE A 35 6.46 2.50 15.90
CA ILE A 35 6.25 3.25 17.15
C ILE A 35 5.00 4.13 17.04
N ALA A 36 4.76 4.80 15.91
CA ALA A 36 3.53 5.58 15.69
C ALA A 36 2.24 4.73 15.72
N LYS A 37 2.33 3.43 15.36
CA LYS A 37 1.21 2.49 15.48
C LYS A 37 1.03 1.92 16.89
N GLN A 38 2.12 1.72 17.63
CA GLN A 38 2.09 1.16 18.99
C GLN A 38 1.78 2.21 20.06
N SER A 39 2.03 3.50 19.81
CA SER A 39 1.68 4.59 20.71
C SER A 39 0.26 5.12 20.53
N LEU A 40 -0.68 4.31 20.02
CA LEU A 40 -2.12 4.58 20.09
C LEU A 40 -2.64 4.18 21.49
N PRO A 41 -3.02 5.11 22.38
CA PRO A 41 -4.14 4.84 23.25
C PRO A 41 -5.42 4.95 22.41
N GLU A 42 -6.41 4.11 22.68
CA GLU A 42 -7.80 4.45 22.38
C GLU A 42 -8.16 5.71 23.19
N ILE A 43 -7.84 6.89 22.66
CA ILE A 43 -8.17 8.16 23.30
C ILE A 43 -9.67 8.38 23.10
N GLN A 44 -10.46 7.80 24.01
CA GLN A 44 -11.75 8.35 24.41
C GLN A 44 -11.49 9.64 25.20
N VAL A 45 -11.23 10.75 24.51
CA VAL A 45 -11.28 12.08 25.14
C VAL A 45 -12.01 13.04 24.23
N SER A 46 -13.08 13.58 24.79
CA SER A 46 -13.94 14.65 24.30
C SER A 46 -13.17 15.77 23.58
N ILE A 47 -13.27 15.80 22.25
CA ILE A 47 -13.03 17.02 21.47
C ILE A 47 -14.29 17.28 20.66
N ALA A 48 -15.31 17.77 21.36
CA ALA A 48 -16.38 18.52 20.72
C ALA A 48 -15.75 19.83 20.22
N ASN A 49 -15.32 19.84 18.95
CA ASN A 49 -15.44 20.97 18.01
C ASN A 49 -14.61 20.72 16.74
N LYS A 50 -15.31 20.64 15.60
CA LYS A 50 -14.81 20.60 14.20
C LYS A 50 -14.11 19.32 13.72
N THR A 51 -14.65 18.15 14.04
CA THR A 51 -14.45 16.98 13.19
C THR A 51 -15.37 17.09 11.97
N ARG A 52 -14.92 17.73 10.87
CA ARG A 52 -15.35 17.20 9.57
C ARG A 52 -14.77 15.80 9.56
N LEU A 53 -15.59 14.79 9.90
CA LEU A 53 -15.19 13.40 9.77
C LEU A 53 -14.73 13.24 8.33
N TYR A 54 -13.42 13.15 8.14
CA TYR A 54 -12.87 12.75 6.86
C TYR A 54 -13.52 11.40 6.52
N GLN A 55 -14.23 11.35 5.40
CA GLN A 55 -14.92 10.15 4.92
C GLN A 55 -14.10 9.60 3.75
N PRO A 56 -13.24 8.59 3.98
CA PRO A 56 -12.44 7.95 2.92
C PRO A 56 -13.30 7.49 1.75
N GLU A 57 -14.49 6.95 2.04
CA GLU A 57 -15.46 6.51 1.05
C GLU A 57 -15.93 7.65 0.14
N ALA A 58 -16.15 8.86 0.67
CA ALA A 58 -16.56 10.01 -0.14
C ALA A 58 -15.43 10.48 -1.07
N SER A 59 -14.19 10.50 -0.55
CA SER A 59 -12.99 10.85 -1.31
C SER A 59 -12.76 9.88 -2.48
N LEU A 60 -12.84 8.58 -2.21
CA LEU A 60 -12.67 7.53 -3.23
C LEU A 60 -13.76 7.55 -4.30
N ARG A 61 -15.01 7.82 -3.95
CA ARG A 61 -16.11 7.96 -4.92
C ARG A 61 -15.90 9.16 -5.84
N GLN A 62 -15.43 10.28 -5.30
CA GLN A 62 -15.11 11.45 -6.09
C GLN A 62 -13.98 11.14 -7.07
N TYR A 63 -12.88 10.55 -6.58
CA TYR A 63 -11.78 10.10 -7.43
C TYR A 63 -12.25 9.15 -8.54
N ALA A 64 -13.06 8.15 -8.19
CA ALA A 64 -13.59 7.21 -9.17
C ALA A 64 -14.38 7.92 -10.28
N THR A 65 -15.23 8.88 -9.90
CA THR A 65 -16.00 9.70 -10.85
C THR A 65 -15.09 10.51 -11.78
N GLU A 66 -14.06 11.17 -11.22
CA GLU A 66 -13.11 12.00 -11.97
C GLU A 66 -12.26 11.19 -12.97
N HIS A 67 -11.99 9.92 -12.65
CA HIS A 67 -11.14 9.04 -13.43
C HIS A 67 -11.92 8.00 -14.27
N GLY A 68 -13.25 8.11 -14.36
CA GLY A 68 -14.09 7.21 -15.16
C GLY A 68 -14.17 5.77 -14.62
N LEU A 69 -13.85 5.57 -13.34
CA LEU A 69 -14.08 4.31 -12.62
C LEU A 69 -15.51 4.28 -12.08
N ASP A 70 -16.05 3.10 -11.80
CA ASP A 70 -17.36 2.97 -11.18
C ASP A 70 -17.30 3.43 -9.70
N PRO A 71 -17.96 4.54 -9.34
CA PRO A 71 -17.94 5.05 -7.97
C PRO A 71 -18.71 4.15 -7.00
N GLU A 72 -19.64 3.33 -7.48
CA GLU A 72 -20.41 2.43 -6.61
C GLU A 72 -19.52 1.34 -6.01
N ASN A 73 -18.47 0.92 -6.74
CA ASN A 73 -17.46 0.04 -6.17
C ASN A 73 -16.87 0.67 -4.89
N PHE A 74 -16.60 1.97 -4.87
CA PHE A 74 -15.98 2.67 -3.74
C PHE A 74 -16.97 3.20 -2.70
N SER A 75 -18.26 2.90 -2.84
CA SER A 75 -19.32 3.31 -1.90
C SER A 75 -19.09 2.80 -0.49
N VAL A 76 -18.51 1.60 -0.37
CA VAL A 76 -18.24 0.93 0.90
C VAL A 76 -16.81 0.38 0.88
N ILE A 77 -16.02 0.76 1.89
CA ILE A 77 -14.79 0.07 2.22
C ILE A 77 -15.13 -1.02 3.24
N THR A 78 -14.92 -2.28 2.87
CA THR A 78 -15.25 -3.44 3.69
C THR A 78 -14.37 -3.53 4.94
N GLY A 79 -14.87 -4.22 5.97
CA GLY A 79 -14.07 -4.51 7.16
C GLY A 79 -12.81 -5.33 6.87
N ALA A 80 -12.87 -6.21 5.85
CA ALA A 80 -11.72 -7.00 5.41
C ALA A 80 -10.62 -6.11 4.80
N GLU A 81 -10.98 -5.13 3.97
CA GLU A 81 -10.04 -4.16 3.40
C GLU A 81 -9.42 -3.29 4.49
N LYS A 82 -10.25 -2.78 5.42
CA LYS A 82 -9.76 -2.02 6.57
C LYS A 82 -8.77 -2.86 7.39
N LYS A 83 -9.07 -4.13 7.66
CA LYS A 83 -8.19 -5.05 8.40
C LYS A 83 -6.88 -5.34 7.64
N ARG A 84 -6.96 -5.58 6.33
CA ARG A 84 -5.79 -5.84 5.47
C ARG A 84 -4.81 -4.67 5.52
N TRP A 85 -5.31 -3.44 5.36
CA TRP A 85 -4.44 -2.26 5.29
C TRP A 85 -4.06 -1.70 6.66
N ALA A 86 -4.86 -1.93 7.71
CA ALA A 86 -4.52 -1.58 9.09
C ALA A 86 -3.26 -2.29 9.60
N MET A 87 -2.94 -3.50 9.11
CA MET A 87 -1.72 -4.21 9.47
C MET A 87 -0.45 -3.66 8.80
N GLY A 88 -0.54 -2.58 8.02
CA GLY A 88 0.64 -1.92 7.43
C GLY A 88 1.20 -2.64 6.19
N CYS A 89 0.42 -3.56 5.61
CA CYS A 89 0.84 -4.32 4.45
C CYS A 89 0.86 -3.50 3.16
N PHE A 90 0.13 -2.37 3.08
CA PHE A 90 -0.02 -1.60 1.84
C PHE A 90 1.31 -1.15 1.22
N PRO A 91 2.21 -0.45 1.94
CA PRO A 91 3.47 -0.01 1.36
C PRO A 91 4.33 -1.17 0.87
N ALA A 92 4.40 -2.24 1.65
CA ALA A 92 5.20 -3.41 1.31
C ALA A 92 4.65 -4.14 0.07
N ASP A 93 3.32 -4.23 -0.05
CA ASP A 93 2.64 -4.80 -1.21
C ASP A 93 2.89 -3.93 -2.46
N LEU A 94 2.77 -2.61 -2.34
CA LEU A 94 3.00 -1.68 -3.44
C LEU A 94 4.46 -1.71 -3.90
N GLU A 95 5.42 -1.69 -2.97
CA GLU A 95 6.84 -1.83 -3.29
C GLU A 95 7.17 -3.15 -4.00
N ARG A 96 6.53 -4.25 -3.59
CA ARG A 96 6.71 -5.55 -4.26
C ARG A 96 6.25 -5.47 -5.72
N ASP A 97 5.11 -4.83 -5.97
CA ASP A 97 4.59 -4.65 -7.32
C ASP A 97 5.52 -3.78 -8.17
N ILE A 98 6.04 -2.67 -7.64
CA ILE A 98 7.06 -1.85 -8.30
C ILE A 98 8.26 -2.72 -8.72
N ARG A 99 8.82 -3.51 -7.79
CA ARG A 99 9.96 -4.39 -8.06
C ARG A 99 9.63 -5.44 -9.12
N CYS A 100 8.44 -6.01 -9.10
CA CYS A 100 7.97 -6.96 -10.11
C CYS A 100 7.90 -6.31 -11.49
N TYR A 101 7.33 -5.11 -11.62
CA TYR A 101 7.29 -4.39 -12.89
C TYR A 101 8.70 -4.03 -13.40
N GLN A 102 9.56 -3.48 -12.54
CA GLN A 102 10.96 -3.19 -12.89
C GLN A 102 11.72 -4.45 -13.36
N GLY A 103 11.52 -5.57 -12.67
CA GLY A 103 12.10 -6.85 -13.04
C GLY A 103 11.59 -7.37 -14.39
N GLY A 104 10.30 -7.21 -14.67
CA GLY A 104 9.68 -7.55 -15.95
C GLY A 104 10.23 -6.70 -17.10
N ILE A 105 10.30 -5.38 -16.92
CA ILE A 105 10.92 -4.45 -17.88
C ILE A 105 12.37 -4.88 -18.16
N LYS A 106 13.17 -5.08 -17.11
CA LYS A 106 14.61 -5.42 -17.25
C LYS A 106 14.83 -6.75 -17.97
N ARG A 107 13.96 -7.73 -17.77
CA ARG A 107 14.06 -9.06 -18.40
C ARG A 107 13.29 -9.14 -19.72
N ASN A 108 12.64 -8.06 -20.13
CA ASN A 108 11.69 -8.05 -21.25
C ASN A 108 10.64 -9.18 -21.15
N GLU A 109 10.11 -9.38 -19.94
CA GLU A 109 9.17 -10.43 -19.60
C GLU A 109 7.90 -9.86 -18.99
N ASP A 110 6.74 -10.29 -19.51
CA ASP A 110 5.45 -9.94 -18.93
C ASP A 110 5.20 -10.69 -17.63
N THR A 111 5.51 -10.03 -16.51
CA THR A 111 5.36 -10.56 -15.15
C THR A 111 3.90 -10.77 -14.74
N ARG A 112 2.91 -10.22 -15.47
CA ARG A 112 1.47 -10.48 -15.20
C ARG A 112 1.10 -11.94 -15.40
N LYS A 113 1.92 -12.71 -16.13
CA LYS A 113 1.71 -14.14 -16.37
C LYS A 113 1.86 -15.01 -15.11
N TYR A 114 2.63 -14.55 -14.13
CA TYR A 114 2.99 -15.37 -12.96
C TYR A 114 2.97 -14.62 -11.63
N HIS A 115 2.72 -13.30 -11.63
CA HIS A 115 2.56 -12.50 -10.41
C HIS A 115 1.18 -11.86 -10.33
N LYS A 116 0.55 -11.91 -9.16
CA LYS A 116 -0.73 -11.24 -8.89
C LYS A 116 -0.47 -9.87 -8.28
N PHE A 117 -0.65 -8.83 -9.10
CA PHE A 117 -0.53 -7.43 -8.70
C PHE A 117 -1.76 -6.95 -7.91
N LEU A 118 -1.60 -5.83 -7.21
CA LEU A 118 -2.70 -5.08 -6.61
C LEU A 118 -3.68 -4.63 -7.69
N THR A 119 -4.96 -4.77 -7.39
CA THR A 119 -6.03 -4.19 -8.21
C THR A 119 -6.06 -2.67 -8.05
N ASP A 120 -6.69 -1.95 -8.99
CA ASP A 120 -6.89 -0.51 -8.83
C ASP A 120 -7.65 -0.18 -7.55
N ARG A 121 -8.63 -1.02 -7.18
CA ARG A 121 -9.36 -0.89 -5.92
C ARG A 121 -8.44 -1.07 -4.71
N ASP A 122 -7.65 -2.14 -4.67
CA ASP A 122 -6.69 -2.39 -3.59
C ASP A 122 -5.73 -1.20 -3.43
N ARG A 123 -5.25 -0.65 -4.56
CA ARG A 123 -4.34 0.50 -4.58
C ARG A 123 -5.00 1.74 -3.99
N LEU A 124 -6.16 2.14 -4.50
CA LEU A 124 -6.86 3.35 -4.09
C LEU A 124 -7.32 3.27 -2.63
N VAL A 125 -7.93 2.16 -2.23
CA VAL A 125 -8.39 1.96 -0.85
C VAL A 125 -7.22 1.91 0.12
N GLY A 126 -6.13 1.22 -0.25
CA GLY A 126 -4.93 1.12 0.58
C GLY A 126 -4.24 2.46 0.76
N GLU A 127 -4.07 3.23 -0.32
CA GLU A 127 -3.50 4.57 -0.28
C GLU A 127 -4.33 5.49 0.60
N GLU A 128 -5.65 5.53 0.40
CA GLU A 128 -6.54 6.46 1.11
C GLU A 128 -6.56 6.18 2.61
N LEU A 129 -6.67 4.90 3.00
CA LEU A 129 -6.66 4.52 4.42
C LEU A 129 -5.31 4.85 5.08
N LEU A 130 -4.20 4.64 4.36
CA LEU A 130 -2.87 4.97 4.87
C LEU A 130 -2.70 6.49 4.99
N ARG A 131 -3.06 7.26 3.97
CA ARG A 131 -3.04 8.73 3.96
C ARG A 131 -3.85 9.29 5.13
N CYS A 132 -5.06 8.78 5.35
CA CYS A 132 -5.88 9.12 6.51
C CYS A 132 -5.16 8.90 7.84
N SER A 133 -4.51 7.74 7.99
CA SER A 133 -3.83 7.40 9.24
C SER A 133 -2.64 8.33 9.51
N ILE A 134 -1.85 8.65 8.48
CA ILE A 134 -0.70 9.55 8.54
C ILE A 134 -1.16 10.97 8.95
N VAL A 135 -2.20 11.49 8.29
CA VAL A 135 -2.74 12.83 8.56
C VAL A 135 -3.34 12.91 9.97
N LYS A 136 -4.08 11.88 10.42
CA LYS A 136 -4.60 11.80 11.80
C LYS A 136 -3.48 11.83 12.85
N SER A 137 -2.33 11.24 12.54
CA SER A 137 -1.14 11.27 13.38
C SER A 137 -0.34 12.57 13.26
N GLY A 138 -0.79 13.55 12.47
CA GLY A 138 -0.09 14.83 12.27
C GLY A 138 1.23 14.71 11.50
N LEU A 139 1.41 13.62 10.74
CA LEU A 139 2.62 13.36 9.96
C LEU A 139 2.43 13.81 8.50
N SER A 140 3.56 13.99 7.79
CA SER A 140 3.55 14.32 6.36
C SER A 140 3.25 13.10 5.49
N THR A 141 2.50 13.30 4.39
CA THR A 141 2.22 12.29 3.37
C THR A 141 3.24 12.26 2.23
N THR A 142 4.26 13.13 2.25
CA THR A 142 5.23 13.29 1.14
C THR A 142 5.84 11.97 0.68
N TRP A 143 6.21 11.10 1.62
CA TRP A 143 6.77 9.79 1.28
C TRP A 143 5.76 8.90 0.53
N LEU A 144 4.49 8.91 0.92
CA LEU A 144 3.45 8.15 0.23
C LEU A 144 3.25 8.71 -1.18
N ASP A 145 3.28 10.04 -1.33
CA ASP A 145 3.16 10.70 -2.63
C ASP A 145 4.34 10.32 -3.57
N GLU A 146 5.57 10.24 -3.04
CA GLU A 146 6.75 9.78 -3.79
C GLU A 146 6.64 8.30 -4.20
N LEU A 147 6.19 7.43 -3.30
CA LEU A 147 6.00 6.01 -3.58
C LEU A 147 4.94 5.77 -4.66
N MET A 148 3.82 6.50 -4.61
CA MET A 148 2.76 6.43 -5.62
C MET A 148 3.25 6.90 -6.99
N LYS A 149 4.05 7.97 -7.05
CA LYS A 149 4.68 8.44 -8.29
C LYS A 149 5.64 7.42 -8.90
N GLU A 150 6.44 6.76 -8.08
CA GLU A 150 7.35 5.71 -8.56
C GLU A 150 6.58 4.52 -9.13
N TRP A 151 5.52 4.09 -8.43
CA TRP A 151 4.63 3.05 -8.92
C TRP A 151 4.01 3.42 -10.26
N GLU A 152 3.40 4.60 -10.37
CA GLU A 152 2.72 5.04 -11.59
C GLU A 152 3.68 5.10 -12.78
N LYS A 153 4.86 5.69 -12.57
CA LYS A 153 5.91 5.74 -13.59
C LYS A 153 6.31 4.35 -14.06
N THR A 154 6.56 3.43 -13.12
CA THR A 154 7.02 2.08 -13.43
C THR A 154 5.91 1.28 -14.14
N TYR A 155 4.67 1.39 -13.67
CA TYR A 155 3.51 0.75 -14.27
C TYR A 155 3.29 1.23 -15.71
N ASN A 156 3.32 2.54 -15.96
CA ASN A 156 3.14 3.10 -17.29
C ASN A 156 4.23 2.64 -18.27
N GLN A 157 5.49 2.59 -17.82
CA GLN A 157 6.58 2.03 -18.62
C GLN A 157 6.37 0.55 -18.94
N PHE A 158 5.95 -0.24 -17.96
CA PHE A 158 5.66 -1.66 -18.15
C PHE A 158 4.53 -1.85 -19.16
N VAL A 159 3.43 -1.10 -19.02
CA VAL A 159 2.30 -1.15 -19.96
C VAL A 159 2.74 -0.78 -21.36
N GLN A 160 3.55 0.26 -21.56
CA GLN A 160 4.04 0.63 -22.90
C GLN A 160 4.85 -0.46 -23.61
N ILE A 161 5.49 -1.36 -22.86
CA ILE A 161 6.30 -2.45 -23.42
C ILE A 161 5.45 -3.70 -23.70
N PHE A 162 4.42 -3.97 -22.87
CA PHE A 162 3.68 -5.23 -22.87
C PHE A 162 2.17 -5.09 -23.20
N ASN A 163 1.68 -3.91 -23.58
CA ASN A 163 0.38 -3.70 -24.26
C ASN A 163 0.59 -3.52 -25.77
#